data_AF-A0A166A928-F1
#
_entry.id   AF-A0A166A928-F1
#
_cell.length_a   1.000
_cell.length_b   1.000
_cell.length_c   1.000
_cell.angle_alpha   90.00
_cell.angle_beta   90.00
_cell.angle_gamma   90.00
#
_symmetry.space_group_name_H-M   'P 1'
#
loop_
_entity.id
_entity.type
_entity.pdbx_description
1 polymer ?
#
loop_
_entity_poly.entity_id
_entity_poly.type
_entity_poly.pdbx_seq_one_letter_code
_entity_poly.pdbx_strand_id
1 'polypeptide(L)'
;MLLRNRAAHLLLRFNDPDDIYAFEKHSVAATLNGPQRLYLAVDHMLWDQSYAARTLFPTFHMCGRAISFLRIDQNDMRIPNIDPVELFAALSYMPSLVDLFINVTDPLPDLSHDIETAPIQFRLHRLRLHILFRGWLRLLAQSRDTLHDLTLGCDPHRVVLDGPDADGSLGTLRSVTSLRLHNGHDPTLVHACPNLRTLALVTYGRAVSDMMPCLDAAPPTLRRLLVGYRASEPALEVMDIIHILEAYHPATARLQDIAIFFYSLPPEVVLRSLDAHNRLQALCHERRIVLSLSQ
;
A
#
# COMPACT_ATOMS: atom_id res chain seq x y z
N MET A 1 -10.34 22.76 -2.19
CA MET A 1 -11.01 22.94 -3.52
C MET A 1 -11.98 21.79 -3.83
N LEU A 2 -13.26 22.06 -4.11
CA LEU A 2 -14.29 21.04 -4.43
C LEU A 2 -14.28 20.71 -5.92
N LEU A 3 -13.86 19.50 -6.30
CA LEU A 3 -13.99 19.00 -7.68
C LEU A 3 -15.17 18.02 -7.74
N ARG A 4 -16.28 18.43 -8.38
CA ARG A 4 -17.38 17.53 -8.72
C ARG A 4 -17.02 16.75 -9.97
N ASN A 5 -16.79 15.45 -9.82
CA ASN A 5 -16.69 14.55 -10.97
C ASN A 5 -18.08 14.08 -11.40
N ARG A 6 -18.23 13.61 -12.65
CA ARG A 6 -19.53 13.18 -13.21
C ARG A 6 -20.08 11.88 -12.59
N ALA A 7 -19.25 11.13 -11.88
CA ALA A 7 -19.68 10.10 -10.93
C ALA A 7 -19.93 10.77 -9.57
N ALA A 8 -20.91 10.32 -8.78
CA ALA A 8 -21.38 10.89 -7.50
C ALA A 8 -20.32 10.91 -6.36
N HIS A 9 -19.09 11.25 -6.68
CA HIS A 9 -17.89 11.23 -5.85
C HIS A 9 -17.39 12.66 -5.73
N LEU A 10 -17.18 13.09 -4.49
CA LEU A 10 -16.62 14.40 -4.18
C LEU A 10 -15.17 14.20 -3.74
N LEU A 11 -14.22 14.87 -4.40
CA LEU A 11 -12.84 14.90 -3.94
C LEU A 11 -12.62 16.18 -3.12
N LEU A 12 -12.22 15.99 -1.87
CA LEU A 12 -11.71 17.03 -0.99
C LEU A 12 -10.21 16.82 -0.81
N ARG A 13 -9.46 17.89 -0.99
CA ARG A 13 -8.03 17.93 -0.70
C ARG A 13 -7.79 19.09 0.27
N PHE A 14 -7.15 18.77 1.39
CA PHE A 14 -6.73 19.73 2.41
C PHE A 14 -5.21 19.72 2.47
N ASN A 15 -4.59 20.82 2.05
CA ASN A 15 -3.13 20.97 2.11
C ASN A 15 -2.69 21.80 3.32
N ASP A 16 -3.58 22.65 3.83
CA ASP A 16 -3.33 23.55 4.95
C ASP A 16 -4.61 23.76 5.79
N PRO A 17 -4.52 24.41 6.97
CA PRO A 17 -5.68 24.64 7.82
C PRO A 17 -6.75 25.54 7.18
N ASP A 18 -6.37 26.45 6.28
CA ASP A 18 -7.30 27.38 5.63
C ASP A 18 -8.25 26.64 4.69
N ASP A 19 -7.76 25.60 4.01
CA ASP A 19 -8.60 24.68 3.22
C ASP A 19 -9.70 24.04 4.08
N ILE A 20 -9.38 23.66 5.33
CA ILE A 20 -10.36 23.08 6.28
C ILE A 20 -11.35 24.16 6.73
N TYR A 21 -10.88 25.32 7.20
CA TYR A 21 -11.79 26.39 7.63
C TYR A 21 -12.74 26.84 6.53
N ALA A 22 -12.25 26.94 5.29
CA ALA A 22 -13.08 27.22 4.14
C ALA A 22 -14.13 26.11 3.92
N PHE A 23 -13.72 24.84 4.03
CA PHE A 23 -14.65 23.72 3.96
C PHE A 23 -15.71 23.80 5.07
N GLU A 24 -15.35 23.97 6.34
CA GLU A 24 -16.31 24.04 7.44
C GLU A 24 -17.32 25.19 7.24
N LYS A 25 -16.83 26.39 6.90
CA LYS A 25 -17.68 27.55 6.65
C LYS A 25 -18.68 27.34 5.50
N HIS A 26 -18.31 26.59 4.47
CA HIS A 26 -19.13 26.38 3.28
C HIS A 26 -19.90 25.05 3.27
N SER A 27 -19.50 24.07 4.08
CA SER A 27 -20.09 22.72 4.16
C SER A 27 -21.17 22.58 5.21
N VAL A 28 -21.19 23.43 6.25
CA VAL A 28 -22.30 23.50 7.23
C VAL A 28 -23.65 23.79 6.52
N ALA A 29 -23.63 24.39 5.33
CA ALA A 29 -24.82 24.61 4.50
C ALA A 29 -25.19 23.41 3.60
N ALA A 30 -24.31 22.42 3.43
CA ALA A 30 -24.48 21.28 2.55
C ALA A 30 -24.34 19.98 3.34
N THR A 31 -25.40 19.59 4.06
CA THR A 31 -25.49 18.23 4.61
C THR A 31 -25.24 17.22 3.51
N LEU A 32 -24.13 16.49 3.60
CA LEU A 32 -23.82 15.31 2.77
C LEU A 32 -24.73 14.15 3.19
N ASN A 33 -26.04 14.35 3.05
CA ASN A 33 -27.07 13.36 3.30
C ASN A 33 -27.40 12.67 1.97
N GLY A 34 -26.65 11.61 1.66
CA GLY A 34 -26.86 10.80 0.47
C GLY A 34 -25.78 9.73 0.30
N PRO A 35 -25.91 8.83 -0.70
CA PRO A 35 -24.94 7.76 -0.98
C PRO A 35 -23.62 8.28 -1.59
N GLN A 36 -23.33 9.58 -1.44
CA GLN A 36 -22.17 10.22 -2.04
C GLN A 36 -20.91 9.73 -1.35
N ARG A 37 -19.99 9.19 -2.15
CA ARG A 37 -18.69 8.71 -1.70
C ARG A 37 -17.74 9.88 -1.65
N LEU A 38 -17.31 10.25 -0.45
CA LEU A 38 -16.34 11.32 -0.25
C LEU A 38 -14.93 10.72 -0.27
N TYR A 39 -14.10 11.31 -1.12
CA TYR A 39 -12.67 11.04 -1.24
C TYR A 39 -11.95 12.18 -0.55
N LEU A 40 -11.21 11.84 0.50
CA LEU A 40 -10.47 12.82 1.26
C LEU A 40 -8.97 12.57 1.11
N ALA A 41 -8.24 13.58 0.66
CA ALA A 41 -6.78 13.64 0.68
C ALA A 41 -6.35 14.71 1.68
N VAL A 42 -5.58 14.31 2.69
CA VAL A 42 -5.10 15.19 3.76
C VAL A 42 -3.58 15.17 3.76
N ASP A 43 -2.97 16.35 3.85
CA ASP A 43 -1.55 16.45 4.13
C ASP A 43 -1.25 16.02 5.57
N HIS A 44 -0.17 15.26 5.77
CA HIS A 44 0.27 14.79 7.09
C HIS A 44 0.43 15.93 8.13
N MET A 45 0.75 17.15 7.71
CA MET A 45 0.93 18.30 8.61
C MET A 45 -0.34 18.64 9.41
N LEU A 46 -1.51 18.32 8.86
CA LEU A 46 -2.80 18.60 9.49
C LEU A 46 -3.11 17.64 10.65
N TRP A 47 -2.34 16.56 10.76
CA TRP A 47 -2.45 15.56 11.81
C TRP A 47 -1.58 15.84 13.03
N ASP A 48 -0.85 16.96 13.08
CA ASP A 48 -0.18 17.40 14.30
C ASP A 48 -1.21 17.67 15.41
N GLN A 49 -0.95 17.19 16.64
CA GLN A 49 -1.91 17.14 17.76
C GLN A 49 -2.64 18.47 18.01
N SER A 50 -1.94 19.60 17.83
CA SER A 50 -2.51 20.93 18.03
C SER A 50 -3.54 21.33 16.97
N TYR A 51 -3.41 20.80 15.75
CA TYR A 51 -4.26 21.09 14.59
C TYR A 51 -5.34 20.02 14.38
N ALA A 52 -5.01 18.73 14.55
CA ALA A 52 -5.90 17.62 14.26
C ALA A 52 -7.20 17.70 15.08
N ALA A 53 -7.07 17.88 16.40
CA ALA A 53 -8.20 17.98 17.31
C ALA A 53 -9.06 19.23 17.05
N ARG A 54 -8.45 20.33 16.57
CA ARG A 54 -9.14 21.61 16.35
C ARG A 54 -9.79 21.75 14.99
N THR A 55 -9.31 21.03 13.98
CA THR A 55 -9.70 21.26 12.57
C THR A 55 -10.14 19.97 11.86
N LEU A 56 -9.36 18.88 11.93
CA LEU A 56 -9.71 17.64 11.25
C LEU A 56 -10.86 16.88 11.94
N PHE A 57 -10.83 16.77 13.26
CA PHE A 57 -11.82 15.98 14.00
C PHE A 57 -13.25 16.55 13.90
N PRO A 58 -13.47 17.88 13.99
CA PRO A 58 -14.78 18.46 13.69
C PRO A 58 -15.26 18.13 12.28
N THR A 59 -14.37 18.20 11.29
CA THR A 59 -14.67 17.81 9.90
C THR A 59 -15.07 16.32 9.81
N PHE A 60 -14.36 15.42 10.48
CA PHE A 60 -14.72 14.00 10.54
C PHE A 60 -16.05 13.75 11.25
N HIS A 61 -16.35 14.52 12.29
CA HIS A 61 -17.66 14.44 12.95
C HIS A 61 -18.80 14.90 12.01
N MET A 62 -18.57 15.92 11.18
CA MET A 62 -19.58 16.44 10.26
C MET A 62 -19.83 15.51 9.06
N CYS A 63 -18.79 14.99 8.43
CA CYS A 63 -18.92 14.24 7.16
C CYS A 63 -18.32 12.84 7.16
N GLY A 64 -17.79 12.34 8.28
CA GLY A 64 -17.08 11.05 8.37
C GLY A 64 -17.88 9.86 7.84
N ARG A 65 -19.19 9.84 8.06
CA ARG A 65 -20.10 8.78 7.56
C ARG A 65 -20.14 8.69 6.02
N ALA A 66 -19.80 9.75 5.31
CA ALA A 66 -19.75 9.79 3.84
C ALA A 66 -18.35 9.48 3.28
N ILE A 67 -17.31 9.51 4.12
CA ILE A 67 -15.93 9.23 3.70
C ILE A 67 -15.81 7.73 3.40
N SER A 68 -15.58 7.41 2.13
CA SER A 68 -15.33 6.04 1.68
C SER A 68 -13.89 5.81 1.23
N PHE A 69 -13.13 6.88 1.04
CA PHE A 69 -11.72 6.86 0.68
C PHE A 69 -10.98 7.91 1.50
N LEU A 70 -9.93 7.49 2.20
CA LEU A 70 -9.02 8.37 2.92
C LEU A 70 -7.60 8.15 2.42
N ARG A 71 -6.95 9.27 2.08
CA ARG A 71 -5.54 9.32 1.71
C ARG A 71 -4.81 10.33 2.59
N ILE A 72 -3.74 9.88 3.21
CA ILE A 72 -2.82 10.71 4.00
C ILE A 72 -1.50 10.71 3.25
N ASP A 73 -1.05 11.86 2.77
CA ASP A 73 0.24 11.99 2.07
C ASP A 73 1.17 12.90 2.86
N GLN A 74 2.45 12.53 2.91
CA GLN A 74 3.54 13.42 3.28
C GLN A 74 4.06 14.11 2.01
N ASN A 75 3.71 15.40 1.82
CA ASN A 75 4.16 16.19 0.67
C ASN A 75 5.38 17.09 0.98
N ASP A 76 5.80 17.16 2.25
CA ASP A 76 6.96 17.94 2.70
C ASP A 76 7.99 17.02 3.38
N MET A 77 9.23 17.48 3.50
CA MET A 77 10.35 16.82 4.17
C MET A 77 10.23 16.85 5.71
N ARG A 78 9.11 17.35 6.25
CA ARG A 78 8.87 17.40 7.71
C ARG A 78 8.44 16.04 8.21
N ILE A 79 8.90 15.71 9.41
CA ILE A 79 8.56 14.43 10.05
C ILE A 79 7.07 14.46 10.46
N PRO A 80 6.21 13.54 9.99
CA PRO A 80 4.86 13.34 10.50
C PRO A 80 4.85 13.13 12.01
N ASN A 81 4.08 13.99 12.67
CA ASN A 81 3.68 13.82 14.05
C ASN A 81 2.26 13.23 14.13
N ILE A 82 2.02 12.13 13.43
CA ILE A 82 0.72 11.43 13.48
C ILE A 82 0.75 10.47 14.65
N ASP A 83 0.02 10.79 15.71
CA ASP A 83 -0.23 9.85 16.80
C ASP A 83 -1.17 8.72 16.31
N PRO A 84 -0.77 7.44 16.37
CA PRO A 84 -1.65 6.36 15.96
C PRO A 84 -2.96 6.28 16.76
N VAL A 85 -2.99 6.71 18.04
CA VAL A 85 -4.23 6.77 18.84
C VAL A 85 -5.21 7.74 18.19
N GLU A 86 -4.72 8.92 17.81
CA GLU A 86 -5.50 9.93 17.10
C GLU A 86 -5.93 9.45 15.72
N LEU A 87 -5.07 8.71 15.02
CA LEU A 87 -5.42 8.07 13.75
C LEU A 87 -6.59 7.09 13.92
N PHE A 88 -6.53 6.18 14.89
CA PHE A 88 -7.64 5.25 15.14
C PHE A 88 -8.91 5.96 15.63
N ALA A 89 -8.77 7.02 16.44
CA ALA A 89 -9.89 7.86 16.83
C ALA A 89 -10.56 8.52 15.60
N ALA A 90 -9.78 9.11 14.70
CA ALA A 90 -10.27 9.70 13.45
C ALA A 90 -10.98 8.65 12.56
N LEU A 91 -10.35 7.49 12.39
CA LEU A 91 -10.87 6.36 11.63
C LEU A 91 -12.22 5.86 12.17
N SER A 92 -12.46 5.96 13.50
CA SER A 92 -13.73 5.55 14.11
C SER A 92 -14.93 6.40 13.67
N TYR A 93 -14.70 7.64 13.18
CA TYR A 93 -15.76 8.49 12.62
C TYR A 93 -16.16 8.12 11.18
N MET A 94 -15.46 7.16 10.55
CA MET A 94 -15.60 6.82 9.14
C MET A 94 -16.11 5.38 8.92
N PRO A 95 -17.33 5.03 9.36
CA PRO A 95 -17.85 3.66 9.25
C PRO A 95 -18.01 3.18 7.80
N SER A 96 -18.07 4.10 6.84
CA SER A 96 -18.20 3.81 5.41
C SER A 96 -16.87 3.69 4.68
N LEU A 97 -15.73 3.75 5.40
CA LEU A 97 -14.41 3.72 4.79
C LEU A 97 -14.14 2.38 4.10
N VAL A 98 -13.78 2.44 2.81
CA VAL A 98 -13.52 1.26 1.98
C VAL A 98 -12.06 1.23 1.52
N ASP A 99 -11.47 2.39 1.26
CA ASP A 99 -10.10 2.51 0.78
C ASP A 99 -9.29 3.40 1.73
N LEU A 100 -8.18 2.87 2.26
CA LEU A 100 -7.26 3.61 3.12
C LEU A 100 -5.86 3.61 2.50
N PHE A 101 -5.30 4.81 2.30
CA PHE A 101 -3.93 4.99 1.85
C PHE A 101 -3.17 5.91 2.81
N ILE A 102 -2.10 5.40 3.40
CA ILE A 102 -1.18 6.16 4.24
C ILE A 102 0.20 6.14 3.58
N ASN A 103 0.62 7.31 3.10
CA ASN A 103 1.85 7.53 2.36
C ASN A 103 2.74 8.52 3.09
N VAL A 104 3.30 8.05 4.20
CA VAL A 104 4.26 8.80 5.02
C VAL A 104 5.65 8.19 4.86
N THR A 105 6.68 9.02 4.88
CA THR A 105 8.09 8.63 4.70
C THR A 105 8.86 8.48 6.01
N ASP A 106 8.36 9.03 7.11
CA ASP A 106 8.93 8.80 8.44
C ASP A 106 8.07 7.85 9.28
N PRO A 107 8.69 7.06 10.19
CA PRO A 107 7.98 6.13 11.05
C PRO A 107 6.99 6.85 11.97
N LEU A 108 5.80 6.26 12.11
CA LEU A 108 4.85 6.70 13.11
C LEU A 108 5.32 6.27 14.51
N PRO A 109 5.04 7.06 15.56
CA PRO A 109 5.31 6.66 16.94
C PRO A 109 4.73 5.29 17.27
N ASP A 110 5.42 4.51 18.10
CA ASP A 110 4.96 3.17 18.48
C ASP A 110 3.74 3.23 19.41
N LEU A 111 2.68 2.47 19.07
CA LEU A 111 1.64 2.11 20.05
C LEU A 111 2.20 1.04 20.99
N SER A 112 2.26 1.30 22.30
CA SER A 112 2.50 0.21 23.25
C SER A 112 1.31 -0.76 23.26
N HIS A 113 1.56 -2.03 23.56
CA HIS A 113 0.55 -3.11 23.51
C HIS A 113 -0.66 -2.85 24.43
N ASP A 114 -0.49 -1.99 25.44
CA ASP A 114 -1.51 -1.69 26.45
C ASP A 114 -2.42 -0.51 26.06
N ILE A 115 -2.17 0.14 24.91
CA ILE A 115 -2.96 1.30 24.47
C ILE A 115 -4.25 0.82 23.80
N GLU A 116 -5.37 1.00 24.51
CA GLU A 116 -6.70 0.89 23.92
C GLU A 116 -6.89 1.97 22.85
N THR A 117 -7.22 1.56 21.62
CA THR A 117 -7.63 2.50 20.57
C THR A 117 -9.07 2.26 20.16
N ALA A 118 -9.72 3.30 19.63
CA ALA A 118 -11.12 3.29 19.26
C ALA A 118 -11.51 2.08 18.37
N PRO A 119 -12.73 1.52 18.53
CA PRO A 119 -13.18 0.39 17.74
C PRO A 119 -13.37 0.77 16.28
N ILE A 120 -12.89 -0.10 15.38
CA ILE A 120 -12.98 0.09 13.94
C ILE A 120 -14.30 -0.52 13.44
N GLN A 121 -15.16 0.29 12.83
CA GLN A 121 -16.49 -0.16 12.37
C GLN A 121 -16.57 -0.44 10.87
N PHE A 122 -15.54 -0.06 10.12
CA PHE A 122 -15.50 -0.24 8.67
C PHE A 122 -14.86 -1.57 8.27
N ARG A 123 -14.91 -1.86 6.97
CA ARG A 123 -14.28 -3.01 6.33
C ARG A 123 -13.63 -2.57 5.03
N LEU A 124 -12.29 -2.62 4.99
CA LEU A 124 -11.54 -2.14 3.85
C LEU A 124 -11.62 -3.12 2.68
N HIS A 125 -11.73 -2.56 1.47
CA HIS A 125 -11.48 -3.24 0.21
C HIS A 125 -10.01 -3.08 -0.21
N ARG A 126 -9.41 -1.92 0.08
CA ARG A 126 -8.00 -1.63 -0.24
C ARG A 126 -7.30 -0.99 0.93
N LEU A 127 -6.11 -1.50 1.23
CA LEU A 127 -5.21 -0.95 2.22
C LEU A 127 -3.84 -0.75 1.59
N ARG A 128 -3.35 0.49 1.64
CA ARG A 128 -1.99 0.81 1.26
C ARG A 128 -1.28 1.55 2.38
N LEU A 129 -0.21 0.96 2.88
CA LEU A 129 0.66 1.53 3.90
C LEU A 129 2.06 1.63 3.31
N HIS A 130 2.61 2.83 3.18
CA HIS A 130 3.99 3.01 2.73
C HIS A 130 5.00 2.65 3.83
N ILE A 131 4.62 2.83 5.09
CA ILE A 131 5.38 2.44 6.28
C ILE A 131 4.44 1.68 7.22
N LEU A 132 4.94 0.58 7.78
CA LEU A 132 4.25 -0.17 8.84
C LEU A 132 4.41 0.53 10.19
N PHE A 133 3.37 0.50 11.00
CA PHE A 133 3.33 1.07 12.35
C PHE A 133 2.59 0.09 13.26
N ARG A 134 2.98 -0.04 14.54
CA ARG A 134 2.27 -0.93 15.49
C ARG A 134 0.77 -0.68 15.48
N GLY A 135 -0.03 -1.74 15.42
CA GLY A 135 -1.49 -1.68 15.27
C GLY A 135 -2.02 -1.77 13.83
N TRP A 136 -1.16 -1.70 12.80
CA TRP A 136 -1.58 -1.90 11.40
C TRP A 136 -2.27 -3.25 11.15
N LEU A 137 -1.89 -4.31 11.89
CA LEU A 137 -2.53 -5.62 11.84
C LEU A 137 -4.01 -5.57 12.24
N ARG A 138 -4.42 -4.62 13.08
CA ARG A 138 -5.84 -4.45 13.44
C ARG A 138 -6.68 -4.04 12.24
N LEU A 139 -6.12 -3.21 11.34
CA LEU A 139 -6.76 -2.84 10.07
C LEU A 139 -6.97 -4.08 9.19
N LEU A 140 -5.96 -4.97 9.13
CA LEU A 140 -6.07 -6.24 8.42
C LEU A 140 -7.10 -7.18 9.06
N ALA A 141 -7.02 -7.41 10.36
CA ALA A 141 -7.89 -8.33 11.09
C ALA A 141 -9.37 -7.95 10.92
N GLN A 142 -9.68 -6.65 11.01
CA GLN A 142 -11.03 -6.13 10.82
C GLN A 142 -11.53 -6.27 9.36
N SER A 143 -10.61 -6.22 8.39
CA SER A 143 -10.93 -6.20 6.95
C SER A 143 -10.64 -7.53 6.25
N ARG A 144 -10.31 -8.59 6.99
CA ARG A 144 -9.77 -9.86 6.46
C ARG A 144 -10.61 -10.54 5.37
N ASP A 145 -11.93 -10.30 5.42
CA ASP A 145 -12.93 -10.94 4.55
C ASP A 145 -13.35 -10.03 3.37
N THR A 146 -12.92 -8.76 3.38
CA THR A 146 -13.28 -7.76 2.37
C THR A 146 -12.07 -7.15 1.66
N LEU A 147 -10.88 -7.31 2.22
CA LEU A 147 -9.64 -6.72 1.69
C LEU A 147 -9.22 -7.49 0.44
N HIS A 148 -9.19 -6.83 -0.71
CA HIS A 148 -8.84 -7.42 -2.00
C HIS A 148 -7.47 -6.99 -2.51
N ASP A 149 -7.06 -5.76 -2.17
CA ASP A 149 -5.78 -5.17 -2.56
C ASP A 149 -5.01 -4.70 -1.31
N LEU A 150 -3.82 -5.25 -1.12
CA LEU A 150 -2.97 -4.96 0.02
C LEU A 150 -1.60 -4.52 -0.50
N THR A 151 -1.19 -3.30 -0.14
CA THR A 151 0.15 -2.80 -0.41
C THR A 151 0.81 -2.40 0.90
N LEU A 152 1.96 -2.98 1.18
CA LEU A 152 2.72 -2.73 2.40
C LEU A 152 4.15 -2.34 2.02
N GLY A 153 4.65 -1.26 2.60
CA GLY A 153 6.03 -0.84 2.49
C GLY A 153 6.76 -0.89 3.83
N CYS A 154 8.04 -1.17 3.75
CA CYS A 154 8.96 -1.23 4.86
C CYS A 154 10.14 -0.28 4.60
N ASP A 155 10.57 0.45 5.63
CA ASP A 155 11.79 1.24 5.57
C ASP A 155 13.00 0.27 5.54
N PRO A 156 13.85 0.30 4.49
CA PRO A 156 15.05 -0.53 4.43
C PRO A 156 16.01 -0.35 5.61
N HIS A 157 16.00 0.82 6.25
CA HIS A 157 16.93 1.19 7.32
C HIS A 157 16.41 0.92 8.73
N ARG A 158 15.11 0.64 8.86
CA ARG A 158 14.45 0.45 10.14
C ARG A 158 13.49 -0.73 10.02
N VAL A 159 14.07 -1.92 10.10
CA VAL A 159 13.30 -3.15 10.18
C VAL A 159 12.65 -3.18 11.56
N VAL A 160 11.44 -2.63 11.67
CA VAL A 160 10.58 -2.93 12.82
C VAL A 160 10.17 -4.39 12.63
N LEU A 161 10.99 -5.27 13.22
CA LEU A 161 10.84 -6.74 13.27
C LEU A 161 9.74 -7.19 14.23
N ASP A 162 8.77 -6.33 14.50
CA ASP A 162 7.52 -6.78 15.08
C ASP A 162 6.70 -7.36 13.92
N GLY A 163 7.07 -8.58 13.56
CA GLY A 163 6.29 -9.42 12.66
C GLY A 163 4.86 -9.58 13.17
N PRO A 164 4.00 -10.28 12.43
CA PRO A 164 2.62 -10.50 12.84
C PRO A 164 2.46 -11.06 14.26
N ASP A 165 3.50 -11.66 14.83
CA ASP A 165 3.50 -12.22 16.17
C ASP A 165 3.53 -11.19 17.32
N ALA A 166 3.88 -9.92 17.06
CA ALA A 166 3.95 -8.90 18.11
C ALA A 166 2.58 -8.28 18.47
N ASP A 167 1.68 -8.14 17.51
CA ASP A 167 0.38 -7.42 17.67
C ASP A 167 -0.86 -8.33 17.51
N GLY A 168 -0.66 -9.64 17.27
CA GLY A 168 -1.72 -10.66 17.19
C GLY A 168 -1.66 -11.52 15.94
N SER A 169 -2.07 -12.80 16.05
CA SER A 169 -1.95 -13.79 14.96
C SER A 169 -2.53 -13.29 13.63
N LEU A 170 -1.66 -13.21 12.61
CA LEU A 170 -2.06 -12.96 11.23
C LEU A 170 -2.96 -14.10 10.76
N GLY A 171 -4.27 -13.85 10.80
CA GLY A 171 -5.27 -14.75 10.27
C GLY A 171 -5.19 -14.87 8.75
N THR A 172 -5.89 -15.86 8.18
CA THR A 172 -5.97 -16.02 6.73
C THR A 172 -6.73 -14.85 6.08
N LEU A 173 -6.09 -14.19 5.11
CA LEU A 173 -6.62 -13.09 4.30
C LEU A 173 -7.22 -13.63 2.99
N ARG A 174 -8.34 -14.35 3.09
CA ARG A 174 -8.91 -15.09 1.94
C ARG A 174 -9.40 -14.22 0.79
N SER A 175 -9.78 -12.97 1.07
CA SER A 175 -10.27 -12.04 0.04
C SER A 175 -9.15 -11.39 -0.77
N VAL A 176 -7.90 -11.42 -0.26
CA VAL A 176 -6.77 -10.74 -0.90
C VAL A 176 -6.42 -11.45 -2.21
N THR A 177 -6.45 -10.69 -3.30
CA THR A 177 -6.12 -11.17 -4.65
C THR A 177 -4.92 -10.43 -5.25
N SER A 178 -4.60 -9.25 -4.72
CA SER A 178 -3.44 -8.44 -5.07
C SER A 178 -2.66 -8.11 -3.80
N LEU A 179 -1.38 -8.48 -3.77
CA LEU A 179 -0.45 -8.18 -2.68
C LEU A 179 0.78 -7.49 -3.27
N ARG A 180 1.18 -6.36 -2.69
CA ARG A 180 2.38 -5.63 -3.05
C ARG A 180 3.24 -5.39 -1.81
N LEU A 181 4.48 -5.84 -1.85
CA LEU A 181 5.46 -5.70 -0.78
C LEU A 181 6.61 -4.83 -1.27
N HIS A 182 6.83 -3.70 -0.62
CA HIS A 182 7.97 -2.80 -0.88
C HIS A 182 9.01 -2.95 0.22
N ASN A 183 10.22 -3.40 -0.13
CA ASN A 183 11.39 -3.50 0.75
C ASN A 183 11.25 -4.31 2.06
N GLY A 184 10.12 -4.99 2.26
CA GLY A 184 9.85 -5.94 3.34
C GLY A 184 9.16 -7.18 2.78
N HIS A 185 9.96 -8.10 2.24
CA HIS A 185 9.48 -9.35 1.64
C HIS A 185 9.21 -10.40 2.72
N ASP A 186 8.05 -10.28 3.39
CA ASP A 186 7.64 -11.26 4.41
C ASP A 186 6.83 -12.41 3.77
N PRO A 187 7.37 -13.65 3.73
CA PRO A 187 6.68 -14.81 3.19
C PRO A 187 5.42 -15.19 3.99
N THR A 188 5.34 -14.82 5.27
CA THR A 188 4.18 -15.08 6.13
C THR A 188 2.93 -14.37 5.62
N LEU A 189 3.10 -13.14 5.12
CA LEU A 189 2.01 -12.38 4.49
C LEU A 189 1.55 -13.01 3.18
N VAL A 190 2.48 -13.55 2.40
CA VAL A 190 2.15 -14.27 1.16
C VAL A 190 1.38 -15.55 1.48
N HIS A 191 1.83 -16.33 2.46
CA HIS A 191 1.16 -17.54 2.94
C HIS A 191 -0.25 -17.26 3.48
N ALA A 192 -0.45 -16.11 4.14
CA ALA A 192 -1.76 -15.70 4.64
C ALA A 192 -2.78 -15.42 3.53
N CYS A 193 -2.35 -15.29 2.27
CA CYS A 193 -3.20 -14.93 1.12
C CYS A 193 -3.42 -16.14 0.16
N PRO A 194 -4.22 -17.17 0.51
CA PRO A 194 -4.32 -18.40 -0.29
C PRO A 194 -4.95 -18.23 -1.67
N ASN A 195 -5.67 -17.13 -1.91
CA ASN A 195 -6.34 -16.83 -3.18
C ASN A 195 -5.59 -15.78 -4.02
N LEU A 196 -4.32 -15.50 -3.66
CA LEU A 196 -3.52 -14.47 -4.32
C LEU A 196 -3.37 -14.75 -5.82
N ARG A 197 -3.64 -13.74 -6.65
CA ARG A 197 -3.50 -13.82 -8.11
C ARG A 197 -2.38 -12.93 -8.63
N THR A 198 -2.15 -11.80 -7.97
CA THR A 198 -1.10 -10.84 -8.30
C THR A 198 -0.19 -10.65 -7.10
N LEU A 199 1.10 -10.93 -7.29
CA LEU A 199 2.13 -10.63 -6.29
C LEU A 199 3.07 -9.59 -6.89
N ALA A 200 3.31 -8.51 -6.15
CA ALA A 200 4.26 -7.48 -6.52
C ALA A 200 5.37 -7.38 -5.48
N LEU A 201 6.61 -7.63 -5.89
CA LEU A 201 7.79 -7.57 -5.03
C LEU A 201 8.65 -6.41 -5.51
N VAL A 202 8.75 -5.37 -4.69
CA VAL A 202 9.52 -4.17 -5.00
C VAL A 202 10.71 -4.10 -4.06
N THR A 203 11.91 -3.92 -4.61
CA THR A 203 13.16 -3.77 -3.86
C THR A 203 13.85 -2.44 -4.20
N TYR A 204 14.42 -1.81 -3.18
CA TYR A 204 15.28 -0.64 -3.26
C TYR A 204 16.66 -1.06 -2.75
N GLY A 205 17.58 -1.37 -3.67
CA GLY A 205 18.97 -1.69 -3.36
C GLY A 205 19.22 -3.06 -2.69
N ARG A 206 18.25 -3.98 -2.64
CA ARG A 206 18.46 -5.36 -2.17
C ARG A 206 18.50 -6.36 -3.33
N ALA A 207 19.18 -7.48 -3.10
CA ALA A 207 19.33 -8.55 -4.07
C ALA A 207 17.98 -9.22 -4.41
N VAL A 208 17.84 -9.71 -5.64
CA VAL A 208 16.64 -10.42 -6.08
C VAL A 208 16.42 -11.71 -5.29
N SER A 209 17.49 -12.31 -4.76
CA SER A 209 17.41 -13.48 -3.88
C SER A 209 16.50 -13.28 -2.67
N ASP A 210 16.36 -12.04 -2.18
CA ASP A 210 15.51 -11.72 -1.02
C ASP A 210 14.02 -11.91 -1.32
N MET A 211 13.65 -11.97 -2.60
CA MET A 211 12.28 -12.26 -3.06
C MET A 211 11.95 -13.75 -3.03
N MET A 212 12.96 -14.63 -3.02
CA MET A 212 12.77 -16.08 -3.14
C MET A 212 11.85 -16.67 -2.06
N PRO A 213 11.98 -16.33 -0.77
CA PRO A 213 11.06 -16.83 0.26
C PRO A 213 9.60 -16.47 -0.02
N CYS A 214 9.33 -15.27 -0.55
CA CYS A 214 7.98 -14.87 -0.94
C CYS A 214 7.46 -15.63 -2.16
N LEU A 215 8.35 -15.97 -3.12
CA LEU A 215 7.98 -16.80 -4.26
C LEU A 215 7.72 -18.26 -3.82
N ASP A 216 8.50 -18.80 -2.89
CA ASP A 216 8.26 -20.12 -2.28
C ASP A 216 6.91 -20.17 -1.56
N ALA A 217 6.55 -19.07 -0.89
CA ALA A 217 5.29 -18.95 -0.18
C ALA A 217 4.07 -18.69 -1.07
N ALA A 218 4.28 -18.37 -2.36
CA ALA A 218 3.21 -17.98 -3.26
C ALA A 218 2.21 -19.13 -3.50
N PRO A 219 0.90 -18.84 -3.45
CA PRO A 219 -0.10 -19.88 -3.61
C PRO A 219 -0.20 -20.34 -5.07
N PRO A 220 -0.77 -21.53 -5.32
CA PRO A 220 -0.92 -22.07 -6.66
C PRO A 220 -1.90 -21.28 -7.57
N THR A 221 -2.61 -20.30 -7.00
CA THR A 221 -3.51 -19.36 -7.68
C THR A 221 -2.78 -18.18 -8.31
N LEU A 222 -1.48 -17.98 -8.02
CA LEU A 222 -0.69 -16.88 -8.55
C LEU A 222 -0.66 -16.94 -10.08
N ARG A 223 -1.00 -15.81 -10.73
CA ARG A 223 -1.03 -15.65 -12.20
C ARG A 223 -0.13 -14.53 -12.70
N ARG A 224 0.06 -13.49 -11.89
CA ARG A 224 0.80 -12.30 -12.25
C ARG A 224 1.88 -12.01 -11.22
N LEU A 225 3.11 -11.86 -11.69
CA LEU A 225 4.24 -11.44 -10.87
C LEU A 225 4.72 -10.07 -11.37
N LEU A 226 4.71 -9.09 -10.46
CA LEU A 226 5.24 -7.75 -10.72
C LEU A 226 6.55 -7.63 -9.95
N VAL A 227 7.62 -7.22 -10.62
CA VAL A 227 8.92 -7.11 -9.99
C VAL A 227 9.44 -5.69 -10.18
N GLY A 228 9.61 -4.97 -9.07
CA GLY A 228 10.02 -3.58 -9.09
C GLY A 228 11.43 -3.41 -8.53
N TYR A 229 12.26 -2.63 -9.22
CA TYR A 229 13.64 -2.40 -8.84
C TYR A 229 14.00 -0.92 -8.90
N ARG A 230 14.78 -0.46 -7.91
CA ARG A 230 15.49 0.82 -7.96
C ARG A 230 16.98 0.51 -7.97
N ALA A 231 17.58 0.67 -9.15
CA ALA A 231 18.83 0.03 -9.50
C ALA A 231 20.07 0.65 -8.85
N SER A 232 21.02 -0.21 -8.48
CA SER A 232 22.46 0.09 -8.45
C SER A 232 23.14 -0.36 -9.76
N GLU A 233 22.75 -1.51 -10.33
CA GLU A 233 23.17 -2.01 -11.67
C GLU A 233 22.06 -2.84 -12.36
N PRO A 234 21.34 -2.30 -13.38
CA PRO A 234 20.13 -2.93 -13.93
C PRO A 234 20.31 -4.25 -14.69
N ALA A 235 21.52 -4.57 -15.18
CA ALA A 235 21.75 -5.81 -15.94
C ALA A 235 21.80 -7.05 -15.04
N LEU A 236 22.36 -6.93 -13.84
CA LEU A 236 22.36 -8.01 -12.84
C LEU A 236 20.93 -8.36 -12.42
N GLU A 237 20.09 -7.36 -12.21
CA GLU A 237 18.71 -7.52 -11.72
C GLU A 237 17.81 -8.27 -12.72
N VAL A 238 17.93 -7.99 -14.03
CA VAL A 238 17.17 -8.72 -15.07
C VAL A 238 17.67 -10.16 -15.22
N MET A 239 18.99 -10.37 -15.16
CA MET A 239 19.57 -11.71 -15.22
C MET A 239 19.10 -12.58 -14.06
N ASP A 240 18.92 -12.03 -12.87
CA ASP A 240 18.38 -12.77 -11.73
C ASP A 240 16.95 -13.26 -11.98
N ILE A 241 16.10 -12.45 -12.62
CA ILE A 241 14.75 -12.87 -13.01
C ILE A 241 14.80 -13.98 -14.06
N ILE A 242 15.72 -13.87 -15.03
CA ILE A 242 16.00 -14.92 -16.01
C ILE A 242 16.37 -16.22 -15.29
N HIS A 243 17.29 -16.17 -14.32
CA HIS A 243 17.68 -17.35 -13.54
C HIS A 243 16.51 -17.96 -12.78
N ILE A 244 15.64 -17.14 -12.15
CA ILE A 244 14.43 -17.61 -11.46
C ILE A 244 13.48 -18.32 -12.42
N LEU A 245 13.32 -17.79 -13.63
CA LEU A 245 12.52 -18.44 -14.66
C LEU A 245 13.20 -19.74 -15.08
N GLU A 246 14.45 -19.70 -15.54
CA GLU A 246 15.20 -20.87 -16.01
C GLU A 246 15.25 -22.02 -14.99
N ALA A 247 15.30 -21.72 -13.70
CA ALA A 247 15.28 -22.70 -12.62
C ALA A 247 13.94 -23.47 -12.48
N TYR A 248 12.92 -23.17 -13.29
CA TYR A 248 11.58 -23.79 -13.24
C TYR A 248 10.95 -23.74 -11.85
N HIS A 249 11.11 -22.60 -11.17
CA HIS A 249 10.53 -22.40 -9.85
C HIS A 249 9.02 -22.73 -9.85
N PRO A 250 8.49 -23.49 -8.88
CA PRO A 250 7.08 -23.91 -8.89
C PRO A 250 6.08 -22.75 -9.02
N ALA A 251 6.40 -21.61 -8.41
CA ALA A 251 5.61 -20.39 -8.51
C ALA A 251 5.59 -19.78 -9.93
N THR A 252 6.66 -19.97 -10.72
CA THR A 252 6.74 -19.43 -12.09
C THR A 252 6.09 -20.31 -13.13
N ALA A 253 5.91 -21.60 -12.85
CA ALA A 253 5.29 -22.56 -13.77
C ALA A 253 3.82 -22.23 -14.14
N ARG A 254 3.14 -21.41 -13.33
CA ARG A 254 1.71 -21.09 -13.49
C ARG A 254 1.44 -19.63 -13.86
N LEU A 255 2.51 -18.84 -13.97
CA LEU A 255 2.43 -17.44 -14.34
C LEU A 255 1.88 -17.31 -15.76
N GLN A 256 1.02 -16.33 -15.93
CA GLN A 256 0.49 -15.88 -17.22
C GLN A 256 1.11 -14.55 -17.61
N ASP A 257 1.60 -13.78 -16.63
CA ASP A 257 2.06 -12.42 -16.80
C ASP A 257 3.21 -12.13 -15.84
N ILE A 258 4.26 -11.52 -16.38
CA ILE A 258 5.37 -10.94 -15.63
C ILE A 258 5.52 -9.50 -16.09
N ALA A 259 5.56 -8.57 -15.14
CA ALA A 259 5.92 -7.20 -15.43
C ALA A 259 7.09 -6.73 -14.59
N ILE A 260 8.07 -6.10 -15.23
CA ILE A 260 9.25 -5.55 -14.56
C ILE A 260 9.17 -4.01 -14.63
N PHE A 261 9.29 -3.38 -13.47
CA PHE A 261 9.22 -1.93 -13.28
C PHE A 261 10.56 -1.40 -12.79
N PHE A 262 11.08 -0.38 -13.45
CA PHE A 262 12.34 0.26 -13.07
C PHE A 262 12.09 1.69 -12.59
N TYR A 263 12.22 1.94 -11.29
CA TYR A 263 11.92 3.25 -10.69
C TYR A 263 12.89 4.36 -11.10
N SER A 264 14.12 4.00 -11.49
CA SER A 264 15.14 4.92 -12.00
C SER A 264 16.16 4.15 -12.83
N LEU A 265 16.16 4.36 -14.15
CA LEU A 265 17.18 3.79 -15.06
C LEU A 265 18.24 4.85 -15.37
N PRO A 266 19.53 4.61 -15.09
CA PRO A 266 20.59 5.38 -15.70
C PRO A 266 20.52 5.19 -17.24
N PRO A 267 20.64 6.27 -18.03
CA PRO A 267 20.54 6.21 -19.50
C PRO A 267 21.51 5.21 -20.16
N GLU A 268 22.64 4.96 -19.52
CA GLU A 268 23.76 4.14 -20.01
C GLU A 268 23.47 2.63 -20.00
N VAL A 269 22.45 2.20 -19.26
CA VAL A 269 22.14 0.76 -19.09
C VAL A 269 21.13 0.24 -20.12
N VAL A 270 20.49 1.14 -20.87
CA VAL A 270 19.53 0.80 -21.93
C VAL A 270 20.19 0.05 -23.10
N LEU A 271 21.50 0.22 -23.31
CA LEU A 271 22.24 -0.45 -24.39
C LEU A 271 22.87 -1.80 -23.99
N ARG A 272 23.22 -2.02 -22.72
CA ARG A 272 23.77 -3.30 -22.21
C ARG A 272 22.71 -4.34 -21.87
N SER A 273 21.43 -3.97 -21.95
CA SER A 273 20.29 -4.81 -21.55
C SER A 273 19.59 -5.50 -22.71
N LEU A 274 20.02 -5.30 -23.97
CA LEU A 274 19.35 -5.89 -25.14
C LEU A 274 19.42 -7.43 -25.14
N ASP A 275 20.57 -8.02 -24.82
CA ASP A 275 20.71 -9.48 -24.78
C ASP A 275 19.90 -10.12 -23.64
N ALA A 276 19.93 -9.51 -22.46
CA ALA A 276 19.12 -9.95 -21.32
C ALA A 276 17.62 -9.78 -21.64
N HIS A 277 17.22 -8.69 -22.27
CA HIS A 277 15.85 -8.46 -22.73
C HIS A 277 15.41 -9.52 -23.74
N ASN A 278 16.20 -9.78 -24.78
CA ASN A 278 15.91 -10.77 -25.81
C ASN A 278 15.80 -12.18 -25.20
N ARG A 279 16.70 -12.53 -24.27
CA ARG A 279 16.67 -13.81 -23.57
C ARG A 279 15.43 -13.94 -22.69
N LEU A 280 15.09 -12.91 -21.92
CA LEU A 280 13.88 -12.88 -21.10
C LEU A 280 12.62 -12.99 -21.96
N GLN A 281 12.56 -12.26 -23.08
CA GLN A 281 11.44 -12.31 -24.01
C GLN A 281 11.28 -13.70 -24.64
N ALA A 282 12.39 -14.32 -25.05
CA ALA A 282 12.40 -15.69 -25.58
C ALA A 282 11.88 -16.70 -24.54
N LEU A 283 12.40 -16.64 -23.30
CA LEU A 283 11.95 -17.50 -22.21
C LEU A 283 10.47 -17.31 -21.87
N CYS A 284 10.00 -16.06 -21.78
CA CYS A 284 8.60 -15.77 -21.57
C CYS A 284 7.74 -16.30 -22.71
N HIS A 285 8.18 -16.15 -23.97
CA HIS A 285 7.47 -16.68 -25.14
C HIS A 285 7.36 -18.21 -25.11
N GLU A 286 8.46 -18.90 -24.87
CA GLU A 286 8.52 -20.38 -24.73
C GLU A 286 7.55 -20.87 -23.65
N ARG A 287 7.43 -20.10 -22.55
CA ARG A 287 6.55 -20.42 -21.43
C ARG A 287 5.13 -19.86 -21.54
N ARG A 288 4.81 -19.18 -22.65
CA ARG A 288 3.52 -18.50 -22.88
C ARG A 288 3.16 -17.50 -21.78
N ILE A 289 4.16 -16.83 -21.24
CA ILE A 289 4.05 -15.76 -20.25
C ILE A 289 4.07 -14.43 -21.01
N VAL A 290 3.11 -13.55 -20.72
CA VAL A 290 3.11 -12.17 -21.20
C VAL A 290 4.17 -11.39 -20.44
N LEU A 291 5.11 -10.79 -21.16
CA LEU A 291 6.14 -9.92 -20.59
C LEU A 291 5.75 -8.45 -20.80
N SER A 292 5.74 -7.67 -19.71
CA SER A 292 5.62 -6.21 -19.77
C SER A 292 6.84 -5.56 -19.13
N LEU A 293 7.41 -4.57 -19.79
CA LEU A 293 8.57 -3.83 -19.29
C LEU A 293 8.20 -2.35 -19.28
N SER A 294 8.35 -1.72 -18.13
CA SER A 294 7.96 -0.31 -17.94
C SER A 294 8.96 0.42 -17.07
N GLN A 295 9.12 1.71 -17.38
CA GLN A 295 9.83 2.70 -16.59
C GLN A 295 8.82 3.43 -15.68
#